data_AF-A0AAD5JYK7-F1
#
_entry.id   AF-A0AAD5JYK7-F1
#
_cell.length_a   1.000
_cell.length_b   1.000
_cell.length_c   1.000
_cell.angle_alpha   90.00
_cell.angle_beta   90.00
_cell.angle_gamma   90.00
#
_symmetry.space_group_name_H-M   'P 1'
#
loop_
_entity.id
_entity.type
_entity.pdbx_description
1 polymer ?
#
loop_
_entity_poly.entity_id
_entity_poly.type
_entity_poly.pdbx_seq_one_letter_code
_entity_poly.pdbx_strand_id
1 'polypeptide(L)'
;MLRHSLIRSFHTSPVRAAGGFSRFNPWAKQSTVPPTPKESTPENSTPEISLNVNHYEEEQESLSWLNKNENQTVEEIQKTVQTIVVDNVSGVTESSWQEARFDSPDTKFKIIKESIQQTGKEVSNRELSSIQTGADLLAHFTKAQEPVSSQPGSVQRFFEDNANALPSNLVFRQ
;
A
#
# COMPACT_ATOMS: atom_id res chain seq x y z
N MET A 1 -12.75 -62.94 -9.07
CA MET A 1 -13.77 -61.87 -8.93
C MET A 1 -13.44 -61.06 -7.68
N LEU A 2 -12.92 -59.84 -7.86
CA LEU A 2 -12.54 -58.92 -6.78
C LEU A 2 -13.79 -58.28 -6.17
N ARG A 3 -13.93 -58.35 -4.85
CA ARG A 3 -14.87 -57.49 -4.10
C ARG A 3 -14.06 -56.66 -3.11
N HIS A 4 -13.90 -55.39 -3.43
CA HIS A 4 -13.36 -54.37 -2.53
C HIS A 4 -14.45 -54.00 -1.52
N SER A 5 -14.22 -54.32 -0.25
CA SER A 5 -15.00 -53.83 0.88
C SER A 5 -14.31 -52.57 1.41
N LEU A 6 -14.79 -51.39 1.00
CA LEU A 6 -14.45 -50.11 1.61
C LEU A 6 -15.37 -49.88 2.81
N ILE A 7 -14.90 -50.21 4.02
CA ILE A 7 -15.54 -49.77 5.25
C ILE A 7 -15.16 -48.29 5.43
N ARG A 8 -16.14 -47.40 5.23
CA ARG A 8 -16.01 -45.98 5.54
C ARG A 8 -16.05 -45.81 7.06
N SER A 9 -14.89 -45.58 7.66
CA SER A 9 -14.80 -45.06 9.02
C SER A 9 -15.25 -43.60 9.05
N PHE A 10 -16.45 -43.33 9.55
CA PHE A 10 -16.86 -41.97 9.90
C PHE A 10 -16.20 -41.60 11.23
N HIS A 11 -15.21 -40.72 11.19
CA HIS A 11 -14.71 -40.05 12.39
C HIS A 11 -15.74 -39.01 12.84
N THR A 12 -16.51 -39.31 13.89
CA THR A 12 -17.32 -38.31 14.59
C THR A 12 -16.51 -37.75 15.76
N SER A 13 -15.90 -36.59 15.58
CA SER A 13 -15.27 -35.87 16.69
C SER A 13 -16.33 -35.17 17.53
N PRO A 14 -16.33 -35.29 18.87
CA PRO A 14 -17.24 -34.54 19.71
C PRO A 14 -16.85 -33.06 19.72
N VAL A 15 -17.82 -32.18 19.48
CA VAL A 15 -17.69 -30.73 19.68
C VAL A 15 -17.55 -30.47 21.18
N ARG A 16 -16.31 -30.30 21.66
CA ARG A 16 -16.05 -29.63 22.94
C ARG A 16 -16.05 -28.13 22.69
N ALA A 17 -17.17 -27.50 22.97
CA ALA A 17 -17.22 -26.07 23.26
C ALA A 17 -16.53 -25.84 24.61
N ALA A 18 -15.32 -25.29 24.58
CA ALA A 18 -14.67 -24.68 25.73
C ALA A 18 -13.66 -23.65 25.21
N GLY A 19 -13.76 -22.42 25.72
CA GLY A 19 -13.12 -21.23 25.18
C GLY A 19 -11.62 -21.37 24.92
N GLY A 20 -11.22 -21.06 23.68
CA GLY A 20 -9.82 -21.09 23.24
C GLY A 20 -9.44 -20.04 22.19
N PHE A 21 -10.37 -19.20 21.74
CA PHE A 21 -10.10 -18.24 20.65
C PHE A 21 -9.70 -16.83 21.12
N SER A 22 -9.67 -16.54 22.42
CA SER A 22 -9.25 -15.22 22.93
C SER A 22 -7.73 -15.03 23.04
N ARG A 23 -6.90 -15.94 22.50
CA ARG A 23 -5.43 -15.89 22.61
C ARG A 23 -4.70 -15.46 21.35
N PHE A 24 -5.40 -15.22 20.24
CA PHE A 24 -4.79 -14.83 18.96
C PHE A 24 -5.27 -13.46 18.46
N ASN A 25 -5.54 -12.52 19.37
CA ASN A 25 -5.62 -11.11 19.02
C ASN A 25 -4.53 -10.34 19.79
N PRO A 26 -3.46 -9.86 19.14
CA PRO A 26 -2.39 -9.12 19.79
C PRO A 26 -2.83 -7.74 20.32
N TRP A 27 -4.05 -7.28 20.00
CA TRP A 27 -4.61 -6.01 20.47
C TRP A 27 -5.71 -6.15 21.54
N ALA A 28 -6.12 -7.37 21.88
CA ALA A 28 -7.11 -7.58 22.94
C ALA A 28 -6.41 -7.63 24.31
N LYS A 29 -6.41 -6.50 25.03
CA LYS A 29 -5.98 -6.44 26.43
C LYS A 29 -6.77 -7.48 27.24
N GLN A 30 -6.06 -8.46 27.81
CA GLN A 30 -6.66 -9.49 28.66
C GLN A 30 -7.16 -8.82 29.95
N SER A 31 -8.47 -8.78 30.14
CA SER A 31 -9.09 -8.39 31.39
C SER A 31 -9.10 -9.62 32.32
N THR A 32 -8.29 -9.56 33.37
CA THR A 32 -8.15 -10.62 34.37
C THR A 32 -9.25 -10.50 35.43
N VAL A 33 -10.28 -11.36 35.33
CA VAL A 33 -11.09 -12.03 36.39
C VAL A 33 -11.51 -11.23 37.66
N PRO A 34 -12.83 -11.10 37.97
CA PRO A 34 -13.39 -10.93 39.34
C PRO A 34 -13.82 -12.31 39.94
N PRO A 35 -14.27 -12.51 41.23
CA PRO A 35 -14.85 -11.55 42.19
C PRO A 35 -14.51 -11.76 43.70
N THR A 36 -14.83 -10.80 44.58
CA THR A 36 -15.69 -10.99 45.78
C THR A 36 -15.98 -9.65 46.49
N PRO A 37 -17.11 -9.52 47.23
CA PRO A 37 -17.87 -8.28 47.37
C PRO A 37 -17.91 -7.72 48.80
N LYS A 38 -17.93 -6.38 48.94
CA LYS A 38 -18.66 -5.58 49.95
C LYS A 38 -18.83 -4.17 49.37
N GLU A 39 -20.01 -3.83 48.86
CA GLU A 39 -21.08 -3.12 49.58
C GLU A 39 -20.71 -1.68 49.96
N SER A 40 -21.18 -0.73 49.15
CA SER A 40 -22.00 0.44 49.55
C SER A 40 -22.00 1.49 48.43
N THR A 41 -23.12 1.61 47.72
CA THR A 41 -23.58 2.82 46.99
C THR A 41 -24.04 3.86 48.05
N PRO A 42 -24.30 5.16 47.76
CA PRO A 42 -24.22 5.97 46.52
C PRO A 42 -23.34 7.23 46.66
N GLU A 43 -22.82 7.78 45.56
CA GLU A 43 -22.96 9.24 45.39
C GLU A 43 -22.86 9.67 43.93
N ASN A 44 -23.80 10.52 43.59
CA ASN A 44 -24.06 11.11 42.31
C ASN A 44 -22.97 12.12 41.99
N SER A 45 -22.10 11.81 41.03
CA SER A 45 -21.30 12.83 40.37
C SER A 45 -21.04 12.34 38.96
N THR A 46 -21.79 12.88 38.01
CA THR A 46 -21.35 12.98 36.62
C THR A 46 -19.99 13.67 36.63
N PRO A 47 -18.87 13.00 36.29
CA PRO A 47 -17.74 13.75 35.79
C PRO A 47 -18.15 14.17 34.37
N GLU A 48 -18.45 15.45 34.22
CA GLU A 48 -18.36 16.12 32.94
C GLU A 48 -16.90 15.96 32.50
N ILE A 49 -16.61 14.86 31.79
CA ILE A 49 -15.31 14.61 31.18
C ILE A 49 -15.25 15.61 30.03
N SER A 50 -14.77 16.82 30.35
CA SER A 50 -14.19 17.71 29.36
C SER A 50 -13.02 16.93 28.75
N LEU A 51 -13.29 16.33 27.59
CA LEU A 51 -12.27 15.89 26.66
C LEU A 51 -11.50 17.14 26.24
N ASN A 52 -10.58 17.57 27.10
CA ASN A 52 -9.49 18.43 26.71
C ASN A 52 -8.57 17.54 25.87
N VAL A 53 -9.01 17.28 24.64
CA VAL A 53 -8.17 16.74 23.59
C VAL A 53 -7.16 17.85 23.36
N ASN A 54 -6.03 17.77 24.06
CA ASN A 54 -4.81 18.34 23.55
C ASN A 54 -4.64 17.68 22.18
N HIS A 55 -5.10 18.38 21.13
CA HIS A 55 -4.64 18.16 19.78
C HIS A 55 -3.13 18.33 19.87
N TYR A 56 -2.44 17.21 20.08
CA TYR A 56 -1.12 17.08 19.50
C TYR A 56 -1.38 17.19 18.00
N GLU A 57 -1.29 18.42 17.50
CA GLU A 57 -0.82 18.72 16.15
C GLU A 57 0.62 18.19 16.04
N GLU A 58 0.82 16.89 16.24
CA GLU A 58 1.76 16.20 15.40
C GLU A 58 1.03 16.16 14.06
N GLU A 59 1.20 17.23 13.30
CA GLU A 59 1.39 17.11 11.87
C GLU A 59 2.30 15.88 11.69
N GLN A 60 1.69 14.71 11.47
CA GLN A 60 2.34 13.70 10.68
C GLN A 60 2.52 14.37 9.33
N GLU A 61 3.58 15.18 9.22
CA GLU A 61 4.29 15.43 7.99
C GLU A 61 4.47 14.02 7.43
N SER A 62 3.56 13.63 6.54
CA SER A 62 3.75 12.45 5.72
C SER A 62 5.13 12.68 5.13
N LEU A 63 6.12 11.92 5.59
CA LEU A 63 7.50 11.94 5.12
C LEU A 63 7.44 11.53 3.66
N SER A 64 7.03 12.48 2.84
CA SER A 64 6.99 12.42 1.42
C SER A 64 8.43 12.17 1.04
N TRP A 65 8.73 10.96 0.57
CA TRP A 65 10.08 10.60 0.10
C TRP A 65 10.47 11.38 -1.16
N LEU A 66 9.66 12.36 -1.56
CA LEU A 66 9.72 13.10 -2.79
C LEU A 66 10.84 14.14 -2.75
N ASN A 67 11.75 14.02 -3.69
CA ASN A 67 12.63 15.11 -4.06
C ASN A 67 11.78 16.15 -4.81
N LYS A 68 11.93 17.45 -4.49
CA LYS A 68 11.14 18.55 -5.10
C LYS A 68 11.44 18.81 -6.59
N ASN A 69 12.29 17.99 -7.22
CA ASN A 69 12.77 18.18 -8.59
C ASN A 69 12.02 17.25 -9.56
N GLU A 70 10.82 17.66 -9.97
CA GLU A 70 9.91 16.88 -10.84
C GLU A 70 10.37 16.82 -12.32
N ASN A 71 11.35 17.64 -12.72
CA ASN A 71 11.79 17.79 -14.12
C ASN A 71 13.14 17.12 -14.40
N GLN A 72 13.26 15.81 -14.17
CA GLN A 72 14.41 15.03 -14.65
C GLN A 72 14.20 14.59 -16.10
N THR A 73 15.24 14.63 -16.92
CA THR A 73 15.21 14.07 -18.28
C THR A 73 15.23 12.54 -18.26
N VAL A 74 14.77 11.90 -19.35
CA VAL A 74 14.80 10.42 -19.50
C VAL A 74 16.20 9.85 -19.24
N GLU A 75 17.23 10.54 -19.75
CA GLU A 75 18.63 10.12 -19.63
C GLU A 75 19.13 10.17 -18.18
N GLU A 76 18.73 11.19 -17.42
CA GLU A 76 19.05 11.30 -16.00
C GLU A 76 18.38 10.18 -15.20
N ILE A 77 17.09 9.94 -15.45
CA ILE A 77 16.36 8.83 -14.81
C ILE A 77 17.05 7.50 -15.12
N GLN A 78 17.45 7.28 -16.37
CA GLN A 78 18.14 6.06 -16.76
C GLN A 78 19.46 5.88 -16.01
N LYS A 79 20.29 6.93 -15.92
CA LYS A 79 21.55 6.88 -15.18
C LYS A 79 21.33 6.62 -13.69
N THR A 80 20.35 7.31 -13.09
CA THR A 80 19.98 7.12 -11.69
C THR A 80 19.57 5.68 -11.41
N VAL A 81 18.64 5.13 -12.19
CA VAL A 81 18.18 3.74 -12.01
C VAL A 81 19.33 2.76 -12.22
N GLN A 82 20.15 2.97 -13.25
CA GLN A 82 21.34 2.16 -13.52
C GLN A 82 22.29 2.12 -12.32
N THR A 83 22.66 3.27 -11.77
CA THR A 83 23.57 3.36 -10.62
C THR A 83 22.98 2.62 -9.41
N ILE A 84 21.70 2.86 -9.09
CA ILE A 84 21.04 2.22 -7.96
C ILE A 84 20.99 0.69 -8.12
N VAL A 85 20.68 0.18 -9.32
CA VAL A 85 20.62 -1.26 -9.56
C VAL A 85 22.00 -1.91 -9.44
N VAL A 86 23.03 -1.29 -10.01
CA VAL A 86 24.42 -1.80 -9.95
C VAL A 86 24.95 -1.80 -8.50
N ASP A 87 24.62 -0.77 -7.70
CA ASP A 87 25.07 -0.67 -6.31
C ASP A 87 24.39 -1.68 -5.38
N ASN A 88 23.16 -2.10 -5.72
CA ASN A 88 22.34 -2.95 -4.85
C ASN A 88 22.29 -4.43 -5.26
N VAL A 89 22.61 -4.76 -6.53
CA VAL A 89 22.57 -6.14 -7.03
C VAL A 89 23.99 -6.62 -7.31
N SER A 90 24.46 -7.59 -6.52
CA SER A 90 25.80 -8.16 -6.67
C SER A 90 25.95 -8.90 -8.01
N GLY A 91 27.07 -8.65 -8.72
CA GLY A 91 27.39 -9.33 -9.98
C GLY A 91 26.73 -8.72 -11.22
N VAL A 92 25.98 -7.63 -11.07
CA VAL A 92 25.41 -6.87 -12.17
C VAL A 92 26.40 -5.81 -12.64
N THR A 93 26.51 -5.64 -13.95
CA THR A 93 27.34 -4.63 -14.60
C THR A 93 26.47 -3.54 -15.22
N GLU A 94 27.11 -2.41 -15.57
CA GLU A 94 26.50 -1.32 -16.33
C GLU A 94 25.88 -1.73 -17.67
N SER A 95 26.28 -2.89 -18.22
CA SER A 95 25.73 -3.44 -19.47
C SER A 95 24.53 -4.38 -19.26
N SER A 96 24.36 -4.95 -18.06
CA SER A 96 23.39 -6.02 -17.78
C SER A 96 22.32 -5.64 -16.77
N TRP A 97 22.35 -4.42 -16.23
CA TRP A 97 21.42 -3.97 -15.19
C TRP A 97 19.95 -4.02 -15.58
N GLN A 98 19.63 -3.89 -16.88
CA GLN A 98 18.25 -3.97 -17.36
C GLN A 98 17.68 -5.39 -17.22
N GLU A 99 18.52 -6.41 -17.37
CA GLU A 99 18.13 -7.82 -17.26
C GLU A 99 18.20 -8.34 -15.82
N ALA A 100 18.79 -7.55 -14.91
CA ALA A 100 18.92 -7.91 -13.51
C ALA A 100 17.54 -8.11 -12.87
N ARG A 101 17.32 -9.30 -12.29
CA ARG A 101 16.08 -9.66 -11.61
C ARG A 101 16.10 -9.28 -10.14
N PHE A 102 14.97 -8.79 -9.65
CA PHE A 102 14.76 -8.41 -8.25
C PHE A 102 14.01 -9.51 -7.49
N ASP A 103 14.59 -10.71 -7.43
CA ASP A 103 13.96 -11.88 -6.82
C ASP A 103 13.84 -11.77 -5.29
N SER A 104 14.79 -11.06 -4.67
CA SER A 104 14.77 -10.78 -3.23
C SER A 104 13.83 -9.61 -2.92
N PRO A 105 12.79 -9.79 -2.07
CA PRO A 105 11.89 -8.70 -1.68
C PRO A 105 12.60 -7.51 -1.03
N ASP A 106 13.62 -7.78 -0.21
CA ASP A 106 14.37 -6.74 0.50
C ASP A 106 15.20 -5.90 -0.48
N THR A 107 15.88 -6.57 -1.42
CA THR A 107 16.66 -5.89 -2.47
C THR A 107 15.75 -5.10 -3.40
N LYS A 108 14.61 -5.68 -3.80
CA LYS A 108 13.60 -5.00 -4.61
C LYS A 108 13.07 -3.75 -3.92
N PHE A 109 12.70 -3.87 -2.66
CA PHE A 109 12.19 -2.73 -1.88
C PHE A 109 13.24 -1.64 -1.74
N LYS A 110 14.50 -2.01 -1.46
CA LYS A 110 15.62 -1.06 -1.35
C LYS A 110 15.85 -0.28 -2.65
N ILE A 111 15.93 -0.98 -3.78
CA ILE A 111 16.12 -0.38 -5.11
C ILE A 111 14.96 0.56 -5.45
N ILE A 112 13.71 0.12 -5.25
CA ILE A 112 12.53 0.95 -5.55
C ILE A 112 12.51 2.19 -4.66
N LYS A 113 12.77 2.03 -3.35
CA LYS A 113 12.80 3.16 -2.41
C LYS A 113 13.86 4.19 -2.78
N GLU A 114 15.09 3.76 -3.05
CA GLU A 114 16.17 4.66 -3.46
C GLU A 114 15.84 5.34 -4.80
N SER A 115 15.22 4.61 -5.73
CA SER A 115 14.81 5.16 -7.03
C SER A 115 13.73 6.22 -6.88
N ILE A 116 12.72 6.01 -6.02
CA ILE A 116 11.69 7.01 -5.69
C ILE A 116 12.33 8.25 -5.06
N GLN A 117 13.27 8.06 -4.12
CA GLN A 117 13.96 9.17 -3.45
C GLN A 117 14.79 10.03 -4.41
N GLN A 118 15.45 9.41 -5.40
CA GLN A 118 16.28 10.16 -6.34
C GLN A 118 15.48 10.76 -7.51
N THR A 119 14.45 10.05 -7.99
CA THR A 119 13.65 10.52 -9.14
C THR A 119 12.46 11.38 -8.75
N GLY A 120 12.03 11.34 -7.48
CA GLY A 120 10.83 12.03 -7.01
C GLY A 120 9.52 11.45 -7.57
N LYS A 121 9.58 10.33 -8.29
CA LYS A 121 8.40 9.67 -8.88
C LYS A 121 7.93 8.54 -7.98
N GLU A 122 6.62 8.46 -7.75
CA GLU A 122 6.04 7.41 -6.92
C GLU A 122 5.73 6.14 -7.72
N VAL A 123 5.82 4.99 -7.05
CA VAL A 123 5.38 3.69 -7.58
C VAL A 123 4.16 3.25 -6.78
N SER A 124 3.02 3.05 -7.45
CA SER A 124 1.81 2.60 -6.76
C SER A 124 1.93 1.14 -6.31
N ASN A 125 1.25 0.78 -5.22
CA ASN A 125 1.23 -0.61 -4.72
C ASN A 125 0.78 -1.63 -5.78
N ARG A 126 -0.08 -1.21 -6.71
CA ARG A 126 -0.54 -2.04 -7.83
C ARG A 126 0.62 -2.39 -8.78
N GLU A 127 1.49 -1.43 -9.05
CA GLU A 127 2.61 -1.54 -10.00
C GLU A 127 3.83 -2.24 -9.39
N LEU A 128 3.95 -2.28 -8.06
CA LEU A 128 5.02 -3.01 -7.38
C LEU A 128 5.09 -4.48 -7.83
N SER A 129 3.95 -5.11 -8.09
CA SER A 129 3.89 -6.51 -8.55
C SER A 129 4.44 -6.71 -9.96
N SER A 130 4.34 -5.70 -10.83
CA SER A 130 4.80 -5.76 -12.23
C SER A 130 6.29 -5.50 -12.40
N ILE A 131 6.96 -4.90 -11.42
CA ILE A 131 8.39 -4.59 -11.51
C ILE A 131 9.21 -5.84 -11.13
N GLN A 132 9.79 -6.53 -12.10
CA GLN A 132 10.63 -7.72 -11.86
C GLN A 132 12.10 -7.49 -12.19
N THR A 133 12.37 -6.57 -13.12
CA THR A 133 13.70 -6.30 -13.66
C THR A 133 14.04 -4.81 -13.65
N GLY A 134 15.33 -4.50 -13.85
CA GLY A 134 15.77 -3.11 -14.05
C GLY A 134 15.09 -2.43 -15.25
N ALA A 135 14.81 -3.19 -16.31
CA ALA A 135 14.05 -2.70 -17.47
C ALA A 135 12.62 -2.30 -17.08
N ASP A 136 11.92 -3.12 -16.28
CA ASP A 136 10.55 -2.82 -15.83
C ASP A 136 10.51 -1.55 -14.97
N LEU A 137 11.52 -1.38 -14.11
CA LEU A 137 11.65 -0.20 -13.26
C LEU A 137 11.92 1.07 -14.07
N LEU A 138 12.83 1.01 -15.04
CA LEU A 138 13.09 2.12 -15.96
C LEU A 138 11.82 2.47 -16.73
N ALA A 139 11.14 1.47 -17.29
CA ALA A 139 9.91 1.65 -18.06
C ALA A 139 8.82 2.33 -17.22
N HIS A 140 8.69 1.98 -15.94
CA HIS A 140 7.75 2.64 -15.04
C HIS A 140 8.03 4.15 -14.90
N PHE A 141 9.28 4.53 -14.63
CA PHE A 141 9.63 5.94 -14.43
C PHE A 141 9.61 6.78 -15.72
N THR A 142 9.83 6.16 -16.88
CA THR A 142 9.80 6.86 -18.17
C THR A 142 8.40 6.93 -18.79
N LYS A 143 7.49 6.00 -18.44
CA LYS A 143 6.11 5.99 -18.95
C LYS A 143 5.31 7.25 -18.58
N ALA A 144 5.61 7.88 -17.44
CA ALA A 144 5.00 9.15 -17.04
C ALA A 144 5.42 10.36 -17.91
N GLN A 145 6.47 10.22 -18.72
CA GLN A 145 6.93 11.26 -19.66
C GLN A 145 6.36 11.11 -21.07
N GLU A 146 5.72 9.98 -21.39
CA GLU A 146 4.77 10.03 -22.49
C GLU A 146 3.65 11.00 -22.09
N PRO A 147 3.25 11.95 -22.96
CA PRO A 147 2.17 12.85 -22.65
C PRO A 147 0.92 12.01 -22.45
N VAL A 148 0.61 11.72 -21.19
CA VAL A 148 -0.71 11.27 -20.79
C VAL A 148 -1.59 12.46 -21.12
N SER A 149 -2.20 12.47 -22.31
CA SER A 149 -3.20 13.44 -22.75
C SER A 149 -4.48 13.41 -21.89
N SER A 150 -4.39 12.78 -20.74
CA SER A 150 -5.36 12.62 -19.69
C SER A 150 -4.66 12.97 -18.38
N GLN A 151 -4.29 14.25 -18.24
CA GLN A 151 -4.44 14.84 -16.92
C GLN A 151 -5.85 14.48 -16.44
N PRO A 152 -6.06 14.14 -15.15
CA PRO A 152 -7.40 14.09 -14.59
C PRO A 152 -7.93 15.52 -14.51
N GLY A 153 -8.15 16.15 -15.67
CA GLY A 153 -9.06 17.27 -15.78
C GLY A 153 -10.38 16.77 -15.23
N SER A 154 -11.00 17.56 -14.34
CA SER A 154 -12.35 17.26 -13.90
C SER A 154 -13.23 17.03 -15.13
N VAL A 155 -14.24 16.17 -15.00
CA VAL A 155 -15.23 15.95 -16.06
C VAL A 155 -15.77 17.29 -16.58
N GLN A 156 -15.89 18.27 -15.69
CA GLN A 156 -16.20 19.65 -16.02
C GLN A 156 -15.20 20.27 -17.01
N ARG A 157 -13.90 20.21 -16.73
CA ARG A 157 -12.85 20.78 -17.60
C ARG A 157 -12.82 20.12 -18.97
N PHE A 158 -13.05 18.81 -19.03
CA PHE A 158 -13.19 18.09 -20.31
C PHE A 158 -14.35 18.66 -21.14
N PHE A 159 -15.50 18.95 -20.52
CA PHE A 159 -16.63 19.51 -21.24
C PHE A 159 -16.47 21.00 -21.58
N GLU A 160 -15.74 21.77 -20.78
CA GLU A 160 -15.34 23.14 -21.11
C GLU A 160 -14.42 23.16 -22.34
N ASP A 161 -13.38 22.33 -22.35
CA ASP A 161 -12.40 22.24 -23.43
C ASP A 161 -13.02 21.70 -24.74
N ASN A 162 -14.05 20.86 -24.64
CA ASN A 162 -14.75 20.26 -25.78
C ASN A 162 -16.11 20.91 -26.07
N ALA A 163 -16.43 22.07 -25.50
CA ALA A 163 -17.74 22.71 -25.64
C ALA A 163 -18.19 22.89 -27.10
N ASN A 164 -17.24 23.14 -28.00
CA ASN A 164 -17.50 23.34 -29.44
C ASN A 164 -17.75 22.03 -30.21
N ALA A 165 -17.39 20.87 -29.63
CA ALA A 165 -17.58 19.55 -30.21
C ALA A 165 -18.81 18.81 -29.66
N LEU A 166 -19.46 19.35 -28.62
CA LEU A 166 -20.63 18.76 -28.00
C LEU A 166 -21.91 19.18 -28.73
N PRO A 167 -22.90 18.28 -28.85
CA PRO A 167 -24.16 18.61 -29.49
C PRO A 167 -24.98 19.57 -28.61
N SER A 168 -25.66 20.52 -29.26
CA SER A 168 -26.34 21.66 -28.61
C SER A 168 -27.53 21.28 -27.72
N ASN A 169 -27.95 20.01 -27.74
CA ASN A 169 -29.02 19.47 -26.90
C ASN A 169 -28.51 18.93 -25.55
N LEU A 170 -27.21 19.00 -25.28
CA LEU A 170 -26.61 18.50 -24.05
C LEU A 170 -26.57 19.63 -23.00
N VAL A 171 -27.31 19.46 -21.90
CA VAL A 171 -27.38 20.43 -20.79
C VAL A 171 -26.93 19.75 -19.50
N PHE A 172 -25.93 20.31 -18.82
CA PHE A 172 -25.48 19.85 -17.51
C PHE A 172 -26.20 20.64 -16.41
N ARG A 173 -26.75 19.94 -15.42
CA ARG A 173 -27.36 20.54 -14.22
C ARG A 173 -26.44 20.27 -13.02
N GLN A 174 -26.19 21.32 -12.23
CA GLN A 174 -25.50 21.23 -10.93
C GLN A 174 -26.41 20.63 -9.87
#